data_AF-A0A9E1UW13-F1
#
_entry.id   AF-A0A9E1UW13-F1
#
_cell.length_a   1.000
_cell.length_b   1.000
_cell.length_c   1.000
_cell.angle_alpha   90.00
_cell.angle_beta   90.00
_cell.angle_gamma   90.00
#
_symmetry.space_group_name_H-M   'P 1'
#
loop_
_entity.id
_entity.type
_entity.pdbx_description
1 polymer ?
#
loop_
_entity_poly.entity_id
_entity_poly.type
_entity_poly.pdbx_seq_one_letter_code
_entity_poly.pdbx_strand_id
1 'polypeptide(L)'
;MKCIHSFVAYRLSLVALMLGLVFQADAAGERKTQLKGVQTLVARSLEECDDPQERAMIQRMLFSLFPEELRRAEAMLRRNREEAEEIVGEAVDQAWELRELQEDNPGRYETAVRLRQLNNQAALLGRKVAGTKGAEQAALLAQLKKNLAAFFDLKQEQMKRNAADMKAELQHLEGQIRRRGQRREALVERRLRQLVDGDLEW
;
A
#
# COMPACT_ATOMS: atom_id res chain seq x y z
N MET A 1 22.74 27.30 24.30
CA MET A 1 23.31 26.12 23.60
C MET A 1 22.18 25.27 23.01
N LYS A 2 21.77 25.53 21.77
CA LYS A 2 20.77 24.73 21.03
C LYS A 2 21.14 24.73 19.53
N CYS A 3 22.19 24.01 19.14
CA CYS A 3 22.64 24.00 17.73
C CYS A 3 23.11 22.64 17.19
N ILE A 4 22.86 21.51 17.86
CA ILE A 4 23.45 20.22 17.42
C ILE A 4 22.40 19.21 16.90
N HIS A 5 21.11 19.39 17.18
CA HIS A 5 20.09 18.40 16.78
C HIS A 5 19.50 18.58 15.38
N SER A 6 19.83 19.67 14.66
CA SER A 6 19.30 19.91 13.30
C SER A 6 20.18 19.34 12.18
N PHE A 7 21.43 18.93 12.48
CA PHE A 7 22.40 18.56 11.44
C PHE A 7 22.32 17.08 11.01
N VAL A 8 21.83 16.20 11.89
CA VAL A 8 21.74 14.75 11.61
C VAL A 8 20.48 14.42 10.80
N ALA A 9 19.36 15.10 11.08
CA ALA A 9 18.10 14.91 10.33
C ALA A 9 18.21 15.37 8.87
N TYR A 10 18.94 16.46 8.60
CA TYR A 10 19.14 16.97 7.24
C TYR A 10 20.06 16.09 6.39
N ARG A 11 21.07 15.43 6.98
CA ARG A 11 21.99 14.57 6.23
C ARG A 11 21.38 13.21 5.86
N LEU A 12 20.47 12.67 6.67
CA LEU A 12 19.72 11.47 6.32
C LEU A 12 18.71 11.73 5.18
N SER A 13 18.06 12.89 5.17
CA SER A 13 17.18 13.29 4.06
C SER A 13 17.93 13.53 2.76
N LEU A 14 19.12 14.11 2.80
CA LEU A 14 19.93 14.36 1.59
C LEU A 14 20.51 13.07 0.99
N VAL A 15 20.90 12.09 1.80
CA VAL A 15 21.37 10.79 1.31
C VAL A 15 20.20 9.98 0.71
N ALA A 16 18.99 10.06 1.28
CA ALA A 16 17.79 9.46 0.70
C ALA A 16 17.37 10.14 -0.62
N LEU A 17 17.49 11.48 -0.72
CA LEU A 17 17.24 12.21 -1.96
C LEU A 17 18.30 11.89 -3.04
N MET A 18 19.57 11.79 -2.66
CA MET A 18 20.67 11.51 -3.61
C MET A 18 20.66 10.05 -4.09
N LEU A 19 20.34 9.09 -3.23
CA LEU A 19 20.11 7.70 -3.65
C LEU A 19 18.83 7.54 -4.49
N GLY A 20 17.80 8.36 -4.25
CA GLY A 20 16.60 8.43 -5.08
C GLY A 20 16.85 9.04 -6.47
N LEU A 21 17.72 10.06 -6.56
CA LEU A 21 18.01 10.76 -7.81
C LEU A 21 18.98 10.01 -8.72
N VAL A 22 20.00 9.33 -8.17
CA VAL A 22 20.96 8.56 -8.98
C VAL A 22 20.30 7.32 -9.61
N PHE A 23 19.24 6.76 -9.01
CA PHE A 23 18.50 5.62 -9.55
C PHE A 23 17.33 5.98 -10.49
N GLN A 24 16.94 7.26 -10.56
CA GLN A 24 15.86 7.71 -11.44
C GLN A 24 16.31 7.96 -12.88
N ALA A 25 17.58 8.27 -13.11
CA ALA A 25 18.08 8.69 -14.43
C ALA A 25 18.15 7.54 -15.46
N ASP A 26 18.69 6.37 -15.08
CA ASP A 26 18.84 5.24 -16.01
C ASP A 26 17.52 4.53 -16.33
N ALA A 27 16.55 4.59 -15.41
CA ALA A 27 15.24 3.98 -15.64
C ALA A 27 14.31 4.86 -16.50
N ALA A 28 14.63 6.14 -16.70
CA ALA A 28 13.76 7.07 -17.42
C ALA A 28 13.77 6.87 -18.95
N GLY A 29 14.87 6.37 -19.51
CA GLY A 29 15.04 6.14 -20.95
C GLY A 29 14.22 4.96 -21.49
N GLU A 30 14.25 3.81 -20.80
CA GLU A 30 13.48 2.63 -21.20
C GLU A 30 11.97 2.74 -20.86
N ARG A 31 11.59 3.54 -19.84
CA ARG A 31 10.20 3.69 -19.38
C ARG A 31 9.26 4.40 -20.36
N LYS A 32 9.77 5.32 -21.20
CA LYS A 32 8.89 6.20 -22.01
C LYS A 32 8.27 5.53 -23.23
N THR A 33 8.90 4.50 -23.78
CA THR A 33 8.43 3.80 -24.99
C THR A 33 7.66 2.52 -24.67
N GLN A 34 7.85 1.92 -23.49
CA GLN A 34 7.26 0.63 -23.16
C GLN A 34 5.86 0.67 -22.56
N LEU A 35 5.34 1.80 -22.06
CA LEU A 35 4.07 1.82 -21.30
C LEU A 35 2.91 2.54 -22.02
N LYS A 36 3.01 2.75 -23.34
CA LYS A 36 1.98 3.51 -24.07
C LYS A 36 0.60 2.83 -24.03
N GLY A 37 0.56 1.50 -24.10
CA GLY A 37 -0.71 0.76 -24.05
C GLY A 37 -1.35 0.80 -22.67
N VAL A 38 -0.55 0.57 -21.62
CA VAL A 38 -1.05 0.63 -20.24
C VAL A 38 -1.42 2.05 -19.80
N GLN A 39 -0.77 3.10 -20.32
CA GLN A 39 -1.21 4.48 -20.08
C GLN A 39 -2.66 4.72 -20.52
N THR A 40 -3.08 4.13 -21.65
CA THR A 40 -4.47 4.23 -22.12
C THR A 40 -5.42 3.46 -21.22
N LEU A 41 -5.03 2.27 -20.75
CA LEU A 41 -5.85 1.51 -19.79
C LEU A 41 -6.02 2.26 -18.47
N VAL A 42 -4.93 2.77 -17.90
CA VAL A 42 -4.98 3.56 -16.67
C VAL A 42 -5.86 4.80 -16.83
N ALA A 43 -5.75 5.51 -17.97
CA ALA A 43 -6.60 6.66 -18.24
C ALA A 43 -8.09 6.29 -18.31
N ARG A 44 -8.42 5.15 -18.93
CA ARG A 44 -9.78 4.63 -19.04
C ARG A 44 -10.33 4.18 -17.67
N SER A 45 -9.53 3.48 -16.87
CA SER A 45 -9.92 3.06 -15.52
C SER A 45 -10.16 4.22 -14.56
N LEU A 46 -9.61 5.40 -14.87
CA LEU A 46 -9.81 6.62 -14.09
C LEU A 46 -10.77 7.61 -14.75
N GLU A 47 -11.47 7.21 -15.80
CA GLU A 47 -12.40 8.08 -16.53
C GLU A 47 -13.62 8.46 -15.68
N GLU A 48 -14.02 7.57 -14.77
CA GLU A 48 -15.13 7.78 -13.82
C GLU A 48 -14.74 8.68 -12.62
N CYS A 49 -13.48 9.11 -12.53
CA CYS A 49 -13.04 10.05 -11.49
C CYS A 49 -13.34 11.50 -11.91
N ASP A 50 -14.34 12.10 -11.26
CA ASP A 50 -14.83 13.44 -11.58
C ASP A 50 -13.82 14.57 -11.23
N ASP A 51 -12.99 14.40 -10.19
CA ASP A 51 -11.99 15.39 -9.79
C ASP A 51 -10.65 15.20 -10.55
N PRO A 52 -10.25 16.16 -11.41
CA PRO A 52 -8.99 16.09 -12.13
C PRO A 52 -7.74 16.04 -11.24
N GLN A 53 -7.80 16.63 -10.03
CA GLN A 53 -6.67 16.64 -9.08
C GLN A 53 -6.48 15.27 -8.45
N GLU A 54 -7.56 14.65 -7.97
CA GLU A 54 -7.50 13.30 -7.41
C GLU A 54 -7.06 12.29 -8.47
N ARG A 55 -7.62 12.38 -9.68
CA ARG A 55 -7.20 11.56 -10.82
C ARG A 55 -5.68 11.65 -11.07
N ALA A 56 -5.13 12.88 -11.12
CA ALA A 56 -3.70 13.08 -11.37
C ALA A 56 -2.83 12.53 -10.24
N MET A 57 -3.30 12.63 -8.99
CA MET A 57 -2.62 12.08 -7.83
C MET A 57 -2.62 10.55 -7.85
N ILE A 58 -3.76 9.89 -8.10
CA ILE A 58 -3.85 8.43 -8.23
C ILE A 58 -2.98 7.95 -9.39
N GLN A 59 -3.00 8.63 -10.53
CA GLN A 59 -2.12 8.34 -11.65
C GLN A 59 -0.64 8.41 -11.22
N ARG A 60 -0.24 9.44 -10.46
CA ARG A 60 1.13 9.55 -9.92
C ARG A 60 1.47 8.42 -8.95
N MET A 61 0.53 7.98 -8.12
CA MET A 61 0.71 6.84 -7.22
C MET A 61 0.91 5.55 -8.01
N LEU A 62 0.10 5.29 -9.03
CA LEU A 62 0.23 4.13 -9.91
C LEU A 62 1.64 4.01 -10.52
N PHE A 63 2.12 5.07 -11.19
CA PHE A 63 3.42 5.01 -11.86
C PHE A 63 4.62 5.00 -10.90
N SER A 64 4.45 5.38 -9.63
CA SER A 64 5.53 5.39 -8.64
C SER A 64 5.55 4.15 -7.75
N LEU A 65 4.38 3.65 -7.33
CA LEU A 65 4.24 2.57 -6.36
C LEU A 65 3.85 1.23 -6.97
N PHE A 66 3.29 1.22 -8.18
CA PHE A 66 2.84 0.02 -8.89
C PHE A 66 3.56 -0.24 -10.23
N PRO A 67 4.87 0.06 -10.37
CA PRO A 67 5.55 -0.05 -11.66
C PRO A 67 5.69 -1.51 -12.15
N GLU A 68 5.57 -2.49 -11.25
CA GLU A 68 5.68 -3.90 -11.57
C GLU A 68 4.36 -4.45 -12.12
N GLU A 69 3.24 -4.07 -11.52
CA GLU A 69 1.87 -4.32 -11.98
C GLU A 69 1.67 -3.75 -13.39
N LEU A 70 2.00 -2.46 -13.59
CA LEU A 70 1.85 -1.82 -14.89
C LEU A 70 2.72 -2.48 -15.97
N ARG A 71 3.90 -2.99 -15.62
CA ARG A 71 4.72 -3.73 -16.59
C ARG A 71 4.15 -5.11 -16.90
N ARG A 72 3.60 -5.81 -15.89
CA ARG A 72 2.91 -7.09 -16.10
C ARG A 72 1.70 -6.91 -17.02
N ALA A 73 0.89 -5.88 -16.76
CA ALA A 73 -0.22 -5.52 -17.64
C ALA A 73 0.23 -5.27 -19.08
N GLU A 74 1.30 -4.50 -19.28
CA GLU A 74 1.82 -4.21 -20.63
C GLU A 74 2.29 -5.49 -21.35
N ALA A 75 2.96 -6.39 -20.63
CA ALA A 75 3.37 -7.67 -21.19
C ALA A 75 2.17 -8.55 -21.60
N MET A 76 1.03 -8.39 -20.92
CA MET A 76 -0.20 -9.12 -21.21
C MET A 76 -1.06 -8.48 -22.29
N LEU A 77 -0.98 -7.17 -22.53
CA LEU A 77 -1.83 -6.45 -23.49
C LEU A 77 -1.97 -7.11 -24.86
N ARG A 78 -0.90 -7.70 -25.39
CA ARG A 78 -0.91 -8.35 -26.72
C ARG A 78 -1.42 -9.79 -26.70
N ARG A 79 -1.45 -10.42 -25.53
CA ARG A 79 -1.75 -11.85 -25.33
C ARG A 79 -3.14 -12.06 -24.76
N ASN A 80 -3.49 -11.26 -23.76
CA ASN A 80 -4.73 -11.31 -23.03
C ASN A 80 -5.07 -9.92 -22.52
N ARG A 81 -6.00 -9.25 -23.20
CA ARG A 81 -6.38 -7.88 -22.87
C ARG A 81 -7.18 -7.81 -21.57
N GLU A 82 -8.06 -8.77 -21.32
CA GLU A 82 -8.90 -8.80 -20.11
C GLU A 82 -8.04 -8.92 -18.85
N GLU A 83 -7.06 -9.83 -18.85
CA GLU A 83 -6.11 -9.98 -17.75
C GLU A 83 -5.24 -8.72 -17.55
N ALA A 84 -4.87 -8.03 -18.64
CA ALA A 84 -4.17 -6.76 -18.53
C ALA A 84 -5.04 -5.66 -17.90
N GLU A 85 -6.33 -5.61 -18.26
CA GLU A 85 -7.32 -4.69 -17.67
C GLU A 85 -7.56 -5.01 -16.18
N GLU A 86 -7.64 -6.30 -15.81
CA GLU A 86 -7.76 -6.74 -14.41
C GLU A 86 -6.55 -6.31 -13.58
N ILE A 87 -5.32 -6.53 -14.06
CA ILE A 87 -4.10 -6.10 -13.36
C ILE A 87 -4.08 -4.58 -13.15
N VAL A 88 -4.52 -3.80 -14.14
CA VAL A 88 -4.60 -2.34 -14.02
C VAL A 88 -5.70 -1.94 -13.04
N GLY A 89 -6.87 -2.56 -13.11
CA GLY A 89 -7.98 -2.33 -12.19
C GLY A 89 -7.58 -2.57 -10.73
N GLU A 90 -6.99 -3.73 -10.43
CA GLU A 90 -6.49 -4.04 -9.08
C GLU A 90 -5.45 -3.02 -8.58
N ALA A 91 -4.58 -2.54 -9.48
CA ALA A 91 -3.59 -1.52 -9.12
C ALA A 91 -4.25 -0.17 -8.82
N VAL A 92 -5.31 0.19 -9.57
CA VAL A 92 -6.11 1.41 -9.35
C VAL A 92 -6.83 1.33 -8.02
N ASP A 93 -7.52 0.23 -7.73
CA ASP A 93 -8.22 0.01 -6.46
C ASP A 93 -7.24 0.13 -5.28
N GLN A 94 -6.10 -0.54 -5.36
CA GLN A 94 -5.06 -0.46 -4.32
C GLN A 94 -4.46 0.95 -4.19
N ALA A 95 -4.46 1.77 -5.25
CA ALA A 95 -4.02 3.16 -5.17
C ALA A 95 -5.06 4.02 -4.45
N TRP A 96 -6.35 3.77 -4.66
CA TRP A 96 -7.44 4.40 -3.89
C TRP A 96 -7.41 3.99 -2.43
N GLU A 97 -7.25 2.70 -2.11
CA GLU A 97 -7.09 2.23 -0.73
C GLU A 97 -5.92 2.92 -0.02
N LEU A 98 -4.79 3.11 -0.72
CA LEU A 98 -3.66 3.85 -0.17
C LEU A 98 -3.98 5.33 0.04
N ARG A 99 -4.82 5.92 -0.82
CA ARG A 99 -5.24 7.31 -0.66
C ARG A 99 -6.15 7.47 0.56
N GLU A 100 -7.15 6.62 0.73
CA GLU A 100 -7.99 6.60 1.92
C GLU A 100 -7.16 6.37 3.19
N LEU A 101 -6.24 5.40 3.15
CA LEU A 101 -5.35 5.11 4.27
C LEU A 101 -4.45 6.29 4.63
N GLN A 102 -4.08 7.14 3.66
CA GLN A 102 -3.30 8.35 3.91
C GLN A 102 -4.05 9.34 4.80
N GLU A 103 -5.38 9.42 4.66
CA GLU A 103 -6.23 10.32 5.43
C GLU A 103 -6.60 9.72 6.79
N ASP A 104 -7.04 8.47 6.79
CA ASP A 104 -7.53 7.78 7.99
C ASP A 104 -6.43 7.39 8.95
N ASN A 105 -5.29 6.94 8.42
CA ASN A 105 -4.18 6.43 9.23
C ASN A 105 -2.82 6.65 8.56
N PRO A 106 -2.24 7.86 8.68
CA PRO A 106 -0.98 8.22 8.05
C PRO A 106 0.18 7.26 8.38
N GLY A 107 0.24 6.73 9.61
CA GLY A 107 1.29 5.79 10.02
C GLY A 107 1.19 4.43 9.32
N ARG A 108 -0.04 3.93 9.09
CA ARG A 108 -0.27 2.72 8.29
C ARG A 108 0.02 2.96 6.82
N TYR A 109 -0.32 4.14 6.30
CA TYR A 109 0.04 4.54 4.93
C TYR A 109 1.56 4.53 4.70
N GLU A 110 2.34 5.19 5.56
CA GLU A 110 3.80 5.22 5.46
C GLU A 110 4.40 3.81 5.43
N THR A 111 3.89 2.92 6.29
CA THR A 111 4.31 1.52 6.35
C THR A 111 3.99 0.79 5.04
N ALA A 112 2.78 0.96 4.51
CA ALA A 112 2.34 0.32 3.26
C ALA A 112 3.15 0.80 2.05
N VAL A 113 3.38 2.12 1.94
CA VAL A 113 4.24 2.71 0.91
C VAL A 113 5.66 2.16 1.01
N ARG A 114 6.21 2.08 2.23
CA ARG A 114 7.57 1.58 2.43
C ARG A 114 7.71 0.11 2.01
N LEU A 115 6.73 -0.73 2.33
CA LEU A 115 6.69 -2.13 1.88
C LEU A 115 6.68 -2.22 0.34
N ARG A 116 5.84 -1.43 -0.34
CA ARG A 116 5.81 -1.39 -1.81
C ARG A 116 7.14 -0.94 -2.40
N GLN A 117 7.75 0.11 -1.84
CA GLN A 117 9.05 0.58 -2.30
C GLN A 117 10.15 -0.51 -2.19
N LEU A 118 10.20 -1.22 -1.07
CA LEU A 118 11.15 -2.31 -0.86
C LEU A 118 10.91 -3.45 -1.87
N ASN A 119 9.65 -3.82 -2.11
CA ASN A 119 9.29 -4.83 -3.10
C ASN A 119 9.68 -4.41 -4.52
N ASN A 120 9.41 -3.16 -4.92
CA ASN A 120 9.77 -2.63 -6.23
C ASN A 120 11.28 -2.61 -6.45
N GLN A 121 12.05 -2.23 -5.41
CA GLN A 121 13.50 -2.27 -5.46
C GLN A 121 14.02 -3.71 -5.59
N ALA A 122 13.42 -4.66 -4.87
CA ALA A 122 13.78 -6.08 -4.97
C ALA A 122 13.49 -6.63 -6.38
N ALA A 123 12.34 -6.32 -6.97
CA ALA A 123 12.00 -6.74 -8.34
C ALA A 123 12.98 -6.16 -9.38
N LEU A 124 13.34 -4.88 -9.25
CA LEU A 124 14.33 -4.24 -10.11
C LEU A 124 15.70 -4.89 -9.99
N LEU A 125 16.18 -5.14 -8.77
CA LEU A 125 17.44 -5.83 -8.52
C LEU A 125 17.41 -7.26 -9.08
N GLY A 126 16.29 -7.99 -8.93
CA GLY A 126 16.12 -9.32 -9.48
C GLY A 126 16.31 -9.36 -11.00
N ARG A 127 15.76 -8.39 -11.72
CA ARG A 127 15.99 -8.26 -13.18
C ARG A 127 17.45 -7.97 -13.52
N LYS A 128 18.10 -7.07 -12.79
CA LYS A 128 19.53 -6.76 -13.00
C LYS A 128 20.40 -8.01 -12.76
N VAL A 129 20.15 -8.74 -11.68
CA VAL A 129 20.85 -9.99 -11.35
C VAL A 129 20.73 -11.03 -12.47
N ALA A 130 19.57 -11.12 -13.14
CA ALA A 130 19.36 -12.07 -14.23
C ALA A 130 20.20 -11.77 -15.48
N GLY A 131 20.55 -10.50 -15.72
CA GLY A 131 21.37 -10.06 -16.85
C GLY A 131 22.88 -9.95 -16.57
N THR A 132 23.28 -9.92 -15.30
CA THR A 132 24.68 -9.70 -14.87
C THR A 132 25.37 -11.01 -14.48
N LYS A 133 26.70 -11.10 -14.63
CA LYS A 133 27.52 -12.26 -14.22
C LYS A 133 28.74 -11.85 -13.39
N GLY A 134 29.35 -12.81 -12.69
CA GLY A 134 30.62 -12.60 -11.99
C GLY A 134 30.50 -11.78 -10.71
N ALA A 135 31.54 -11.00 -10.37
CA ALA A 135 31.62 -10.26 -9.11
C ALA A 135 30.50 -9.22 -8.93
N GLU A 136 30.07 -8.58 -10.02
CA GLU A 136 28.96 -7.62 -10.01
C GLU A 136 27.62 -8.30 -9.67
N GLN A 137 27.39 -9.51 -10.19
CA GLN A 137 26.21 -10.31 -9.87
C GLN A 137 26.16 -10.66 -8.37
N ALA A 138 27.30 -11.01 -7.78
CA ALA A 138 27.40 -11.31 -6.35
C ALA A 138 27.05 -10.08 -5.48
N ALA A 139 27.52 -8.89 -5.88
CA ALA A 139 27.18 -7.64 -5.20
C ALA A 139 25.68 -7.31 -5.29
N LEU A 140 25.08 -7.47 -6.47
CA LEU A 140 23.64 -7.27 -6.68
C LEU A 140 22.79 -8.29 -5.89
N LEU A 141 23.22 -9.54 -5.80
CA LEU A 141 22.56 -10.58 -4.99
C LEU A 141 22.61 -10.26 -3.49
N ALA A 142 23.75 -9.78 -2.99
CA ALA A 142 23.87 -9.35 -1.60
C ALA A 142 22.93 -8.18 -1.29
N GLN A 143 22.84 -7.20 -2.20
CA GLN A 143 21.91 -6.08 -2.07
C GLN A 143 20.44 -6.53 -2.13
N LEU A 144 20.10 -7.45 -3.04
CA LEU A 144 18.76 -8.03 -3.13
C LEU A 144 18.38 -8.76 -1.84
N LYS A 145 19.28 -9.59 -1.30
CA LYS A 145 19.05 -10.29 -0.03
C LYS A 145 18.80 -9.33 1.12
N LYS A 146 19.55 -8.24 1.20
CA LYS A 146 19.37 -7.19 2.21
C LYS A 146 18.00 -6.49 2.07
N ASN A 147 17.59 -6.16 0.85
CA ASN A 147 16.29 -5.54 0.60
C ASN A 147 15.13 -6.47 0.94
N LEU A 148 15.23 -7.76 0.59
CA LEU A 148 14.22 -8.76 0.94
C LEU A 148 14.13 -8.97 2.46
N ALA A 149 15.26 -9.03 3.16
CA ALA A 149 15.26 -9.11 4.62
C ALA A 149 14.50 -7.92 5.25
N ALA A 150 14.83 -6.70 4.83
CA ALA A 150 14.15 -5.50 5.31
C ALA A 150 12.64 -5.49 4.99
N PHE A 151 12.25 -6.01 3.82
CA PHE A 151 10.84 -6.17 3.46
C PHE A 151 10.12 -7.15 4.40
N PHE A 152 10.69 -8.34 4.61
CA PHE A 152 10.09 -9.36 5.47
C PHE A 152 10.03 -8.93 6.93
N ASP A 153 11.08 -8.27 7.44
CA ASP A 153 11.09 -7.73 8.80
C ASP A 153 9.95 -6.71 8.99
N LEU A 154 9.83 -5.75 8.07
CA LEU A 154 8.77 -4.74 8.12
C LEU A 154 7.38 -5.37 7.95
N LYS A 155 7.25 -6.39 7.10
CA LYS A 155 5.97 -7.10 6.89
C LYS A 155 5.58 -7.85 8.16
N GLN A 156 6.54 -8.48 8.84
CA GLN A 156 6.32 -9.17 10.10
C GLN A 156 5.91 -8.18 11.21
N GLU A 157 6.55 -7.01 11.28
CA GLU A 157 6.12 -5.95 12.21
C GLU A 157 4.69 -5.49 11.94
N GLN A 158 4.33 -5.27 10.67
CA GLN A 158 2.96 -4.93 10.27
C GLN A 158 1.96 -6.01 10.69
N MET A 159 2.28 -7.29 10.46
CA MET A 159 1.43 -8.41 10.85
C MET A 159 1.23 -8.47 12.38
N LYS A 160 2.29 -8.23 13.16
CA LYS A 160 2.21 -8.19 14.64
C LYS A 160 1.29 -7.08 15.12
N ARG A 161 1.38 -5.88 14.52
CA ARG A 161 0.50 -4.74 14.85
C ARG A 161 -0.95 -5.06 14.50
N ASN A 162 -1.22 -5.54 13.29
CA ASN A 162 -2.56 -5.92 12.87
C ASN A 162 -3.18 -7.00 13.78
N ALA A 163 -2.38 -8.01 14.18
CA ALA A 163 -2.85 -9.03 15.11
C ALA A 163 -3.18 -8.46 16.50
N ALA A 164 -2.41 -7.48 16.98
CA ALA A 164 -2.70 -6.80 18.25
C ALA A 164 -4.00 -5.97 18.16
N ASP A 165 -4.20 -5.24 17.06
CA ASP A 165 -5.40 -4.44 16.83
C ASP A 165 -6.65 -5.32 16.76
N MET A 166 -6.61 -6.41 15.99
CA MET A 166 -7.69 -7.39 15.92
C MET A 166 -7.99 -8.02 17.28
N LYS A 167 -6.96 -8.31 18.09
CA LYS A 167 -7.15 -8.83 19.45
C LYS A 167 -7.83 -7.83 20.36
N ALA A 168 -7.49 -6.54 20.26
CA ALA A 168 -8.14 -5.49 21.04
C ALA A 168 -9.62 -5.33 20.65
N GLU A 169 -9.94 -5.40 19.36
CA GLU A 169 -11.31 -5.36 18.85
C GLU A 169 -12.12 -6.57 19.32
N LEU A 170 -11.55 -7.78 19.24
CA LEU A 170 -12.17 -8.99 19.76
C LEU A 170 -12.53 -8.84 21.24
N GLN A 171 -11.57 -8.40 22.06
CA GLN A 171 -11.80 -8.17 23.49
C GLN A 171 -12.89 -7.12 23.74
N HIS A 172 -12.93 -6.07 22.92
CA HIS A 172 -13.97 -5.06 22.99
C HIS A 172 -15.37 -5.65 22.74
N LEU A 173 -15.53 -6.42 21.67
CA LEU A 173 -16.77 -7.09 21.30
C LEU A 173 -17.21 -8.12 22.34
N GLU A 174 -16.28 -8.94 22.85
CA GLU A 174 -16.54 -9.88 23.95
C GLU A 174 -17.06 -9.15 25.20
N GLY A 175 -16.47 -7.99 25.51
CA GLY A 175 -16.92 -7.12 26.59
C GLY A 175 -18.34 -6.58 26.35
N GLN A 176 -18.67 -6.18 25.13
CA GLN A 176 -20.03 -5.74 24.75
C GLN A 176 -21.05 -6.88 24.91
N ILE A 177 -20.71 -8.08 24.44
CA ILE A 177 -21.56 -9.28 24.55
C ILE A 177 -21.81 -9.62 26.02
N ARG A 178 -20.76 -9.61 26.86
CA ARG A 178 -20.90 -9.88 28.30
C ARG A 178 -21.80 -8.85 28.97
N ARG A 179 -21.63 -7.55 28.69
CA ARG A 179 -22.49 -6.48 29.22
C ARG A 179 -23.94 -6.59 28.74
N ARG A 180 -24.18 -7.09 27.52
CA ARG A 180 -25.53 -7.36 27.01
C ARG A 180 -26.15 -8.55 27.75
N GLY A 181 -25.38 -9.63 27.96
CA GLY A 181 -25.80 -10.79 28.73
C GLY A 181 -26.18 -10.45 30.18
N GLN A 182 -25.37 -9.63 30.86
CA GLN A 182 -25.68 -9.13 32.21
C GLN A 182 -26.96 -8.31 32.28
N ARG A 183 -27.32 -7.61 31.20
CA ARG A 183 -28.54 -6.80 31.09
C ARG A 183 -29.71 -7.56 30.46
N ARG A 184 -29.57 -8.87 30.22
CA ARG A 184 -30.56 -9.66 29.47
C ARG A 184 -31.95 -9.53 30.07
N GLU A 185 -32.10 -9.77 31.37
CA GLU A 185 -33.40 -9.70 32.05
C GLU A 185 -34.02 -8.29 31.91
N ALA A 186 -33.25 -7.23 32.16
CA ALA A 186 -33.73 -5.86 31.99
C ALA A 186 -34.14 -5.53 30.54
N LEU A 187 -33.42 -6.07 29.55
CA LEU A 187 -33.77 -5.93 28.14
C LEU A 187 -35.05 -6.70 27.78
N VAL A 188 -35.24 -7.90 28.35
CA VAL A 188 -36.47 -8.69 28.19
C VAL A 188 -37.66 -7.97 28.83
N GLU A 189 -37.52 -7.49 30.05
CA GLU A 189 -38.58 -6.73 30.76
C GLU A 189 -38.93 -5.41 30.06
N ARG A 190 -37.94 -4.70 29.52
CA ARG A 190 -38.21 -3.52 28.68
C ARG A 190 -39.00 -3.93 27.45
N ARG A 191 -38.59 -5.00 26.74
CA ARG A 191 -39.28 -5.44 25.53
C ARG A 191 -40.69 -5.95 25.80
N LEU A 192 -40.90 -6.63 26.92
CA LEU A 192 -42.21 -7.11 27.34
C LEU A 192 -43.18 -5.94 27.54
N ARG A 193 -42.76 -4.91 28.30
CA ARG A 193 -43.56 -3.68 28.47
C ARG A 193 -43.88 -2.99 27.16
N GLN A 194 -42.90 -2.84 26.25
CA GLN A 194 -43.16 -2.26 24.93
C GLN A 194 -44.23 -3.02 24.12
N LEU A 195 -44.26 -4.35 24.23
CA LEU A 195 -45.22 -5.18 23.50
C LEU A 195 -46.61 -5.22 24.15
N VAL A 196 -46.69 -5.14 25.47
CA VAL A 196 -47.95 -5.19 26.23
C VAL A 196 -48.60 -3.80 26.33
N ASP A 197 -47.80 -2.78 26.63
CA ASP A 197 -48.27 -1.42 26.91
C ASP A 197 -48.28 -0.52 25.67
N GLY A 198 -47.82 -1.03 24.52
CA GLY A 198 -47.82 -0.29 23.24
C GLY A 198 -46.79 0.84 23.15
N ASP A 199 -45.86 0.91 24.09
CA ASP A 199 -44.84 1.96 24.17
C ASP A 199 -43.73 1.69 23.14
N LEU A 200 -43.84 2.32 21.97
CA LEU A 200 -42.98 2.11 20.79
C LEU A 200 -41.85 3.15 20.68
N GLU A 201 -41.16 3.48 21.77
CA GLU A 201 -39.91 4.26 21.67
C GLU A 201 -38.67 3.35 21.59
N TRP A 202 -37.96 3.48 20.46
CA TRP A 202 -36.69 2.80 20.15
C TRP A 202 -35.51 3.46 20.86
#